data_AF-A0A1A6HP02-F1
#
_entry.id   AF-A0A1A6HP02-F1
#
_cell.length_a   1.000
_cell.length_b   1.000
_cell.length_c   1.000
_cell.angle_alpha   90.00
_cell.angle_beta   90.00
_cell.angle_gamma   90.00
#
_symmetry.space_group_name_H-M   'P 1'
#
loop_
_entity.id
_entity.type
_entity.pdbx_description
1 polymer ?
#
loop_
_entity_poly.entity_id
_entity_poly.type
_entity_poly.pdbx_seq_one_letter_code
_entity_poly.pdbx_strand_id
1 'polypeptide(L)'
;DIADPFFAYCKQHADRLDRKWKRKNYLALQSYCKMSLQEREKQLSPEAQARINARLQQYRAKAELARSTRPQAWVPREKLPRPLTSSASAIRKLMRKAELMGISTDIFPVDNSDTSSSVDGRRKHKQPALTADFVNYYFERNMRMIQIQENMAEQKNIKDKLENEQEKLHVEYNKLCESLEELQNLNGKLRIVEFVRRTMTSISFYCVTPVSCITILGALIRPLQGCRERPKTVTECDQAGSSDMEADMAMETLPDGTKRSRRQIKEPVKFVPQDVPPEPKKIPIRNT
;
A
#
# COMPACT_ATOMS: atom_id res chain seq x y z
N ASP A 1 30.91 -18.08 -24.14
CA ASP A 1 30.34 -19.44 -24.29
C ASP A 1 29.94 -20.02 -22.94
N ILE A 2 28.77 -19.63 -22.45
CA ILE A 2 28.16 -20.24 -21.27
C ILE A 2 27.15 -21.25 -21.82
N ALA A 3 27.45 -22.54 -21.68
CA ALA A 3 26.56 -23.60 -22.13
C ALA A 3 25.24 -23.56 -21.34
N ASP A 4 24.13 -23.78 -22.04
CA ASP A 4 22.78 -23.76 -21.49
C ASP A 4 22.64 -24.75 -20.31
N PRO A 5 22.18 -24.30 -19.12
CA PRO A 5 21.92 -25.15 -17.96
C PRO A 5 20.96 -26.32 -18.21
N PHE A 6 20.15 -26.24 -19.27
CA PHE A 6 19.21 -27.28 -19.68
C PHE A 6 19.71 -28.13 -20.86
N PHE A 7 20.97 -27.95 -21.28
CA PHE A 7 21.58 -28.78 -22.31
C PHE A 7 21.84 -30.20 -21.80
N ALA A 8 20.84 -31.06 -21.98
CA ALA A 8 20.98 -32.49 -21.73
C ALA A 8 21.78 -33.14 -22.86
N TYR A 9 22.99 -33.59 -22.56
CA TYR A 9 23.77 -34.40 -23.50
C TYR A 9 23.01 -35.68 -23.85
N CYS A 10 22.45 -35.75 -25.07
CA CYS A 10 21.87 -36.98 -25.60
C CYS A 10 22.93 -38.09 -25.57
N LYS A 11 22.53 -39.36 -25.38
CA LYS A 11 23.44 -40.52 -25.41
C LYS A 11 24.28 -40.58 -26.70
N GLN A 12 23.84 -39.97 -27.78
CA GLN A 12 24.59 -39.86 -29.03
C GLN A 12 25.63 -38.71 -29.03
N HIS A 13 25.44 -37.67 -28.21
CA HIS A 13 26.27 -36.45 -28.18
C HIS A 13 27.20 -36.39 -26.94
N ALA A 14 27.05 -37.31 -25.99
CA ALA A 14 28.00 -37.45 -24.89
C ALA A 14 29.29 -38.15 -25.36
N ASP A 15 30.45 -37.56 -25.07
CA ASP A 15 31.74 -38.13 -25.40
C ASP A 15 31.85 -39.57 -24.87
N ARG A 16 32.30 -40.47 -25.76
CA ARG A 16 32.44 -41.90 -25.51
C ARG A 16 33.44 -42.16 -24.39
N LEU A 17 34.50 -41.36 -24.28
CA LEU A 17 35.52 -41.52 -23.22
C LEU A 17 34.95 -41.13 -21.85
N ASP A 18 34.27 -39.99 -21.77
CA ASP A 18 33.59 -39.52 -20.57
C ASP A 18 32.54 -40.52 -20.06
N ARG A 19 31.72 -41.07 -20.96
CA ARG A 19 30.74 -42.11 -20.59
C ARG A 19 31.41 -43.36 -20.05
N LYS A 20 32.52 -43.81 -20.66
CA LYS A 20 33.26 -44.98 -20.21
C LYS A 20 33.88 -44.74 -18.84
N TRP A 21 34.45 -43.56 -18.60
CA TRP A 21 35.05 -43.19 -17.32
C TRP A 21 34.00 -43.04 -16.22
N LYS A 22 32.91 -42.31 -16.47
CA LYS A 22 31.78 -42.18 -15.53
C LYS A 22 31.16 -43.55 -15.20
N ARG A 23 31.04 -44.46 -16.17
CA ARG A 23 30.56 -45.83 -15.93
C ARG A 23 31.52 -46.64 -15.06
N LYS A 24 32.84 -46.54 -15.28
CA LYS A 24 33.84 -47.20 -14.43
C LYS A 24 33.77 -46.70 -12.98
N ASN A 25 33.72 -45.38 -12.79
CA ASN A 25 33.59 -44.78 -11.46
C ASN A 25 32.28 -45.16 -10.78
N TYR A 26 31.17 -45.17 -11.53
CA TYR A 26 29.88 -45.62 -11.00
C TYR A 26 29.94 -47.08 -10.52
N LEU A 27 30.56 -47.97 -11.31
CA LEU A 27 30.70 -49.39 -10.92
C LEU A 27 31.62 -49.56 -9.70
N ALA A 28 32.71 -48.80 -9.61
CA ALA A 28 33.60 -48.80 -8.44
C ALA A 28 32.89 -48.27 -7.18
N LEU A 29 32.12 -47.19 -7.31
CA LEU A 29 31.31 -46.66 -6.22
C LEU A 29 30.22 -47.67 -5.80
N GLN A 30 29.56 -48.31 -6.78
CA GLN A 30 28.56 -49.33 -6.52
C GLN A 30 29.16 -50.53 -5.77
N SER A 31 30.35 -51.01 -6.16
CA SER A 31 31.03 -52.08 -5.42
C SER A 31 31.42 -51.66 -4.02
N TYR A 32 31.93 -50.43 -3.85
CA TYR A 32 32.27 -49.88 -2.53
C TYR A 32 31.03 -49.81 -1.62
N CYS A 33 29.91 -49.29 -2.12
CA CYS A 33 28.66 -49.25 -1.36
C CYS A 33 28.16 -50.66 -1.00
N LYS A 34 28.24 -51.62 -1.93
CA LYS A 34 27.84 -53.01 -1.64
C LYS A 34 28.72 -53.66 -0.56
N MET A 35 30.04 -53.46 -0.64
CA MET A 35 30.97 -53.99 0.36
C MET A 35 30.75 -53.34 1.73
N SER A 36 30.60 -52.01 1.78
CA SER A 36 30.33 -51.27 3.01
C SER A 36 28.99 -51.69 3.66
N LEU A 37 27.96 -51.95 2.86
CA LEU A 37 26.68 -52.48 3.37
C LEU A 37 26.85 -53.89 3.95
N GLN A 38 27.56 -54.79 3.27
CA GLN A 38 27.84 -56.15 3.78
C GLN A 38 28.68 -56.13 5.05
N GLU A 39 29.67 -55.25 5.13
CA GLU A 39 30.53 -55.10 6.30
C GLU A 39 29.73 -54.57 7.49
N ARG A 40 28.85 -53.59 7.25
CA ARG A 40 27.93 -53.07 8.26
C ARG A 40 26.91 -54.11 8.71
N GLU A 41 26.36 -54.93 7.81
CA GLU A 41 25.46 -56.03 8.16
C GLU A 41 26.13 -57.08 9.06
N LYS A 42 27.43 -57.34 8.88
CA LYS A 42 28.21 -58.24 9.75
C LYS A 42 28.54 -57.63 11.12
N GLN A 43 28.62 -56.31 11.22
CA GLN A 43 28.94 -55.59 12.46
C GLN A 43 27.73 -55.40 13.38
N LEU A 44 26.50 -55.52 12.89
CA LEU A 44 25.31 -55.43 13.74
C LEU A 44 24.95 -56.78 14.35
N SER A 45 24.79 -56.81 15.68
CA SER A 45 24.23 -57.97 16.38
C SER A 45 22.84 -58.33 15.79
N PRO A 46 22.51 -59.62 15.62
CA PRO A 46 21.22 -60.07 15.10
C PRO A 46 20.02 -59.44 15.83
N GLU A 47 20.16 -59.20 17.13
CA GLU A 47 19.14 -58.54 17.96
C GLU A 47 18.93 -57.07 17.56
N ALA A 48 20.02 -56.33 17.29
CA ALA A 48 19.94 -54.94 16.84
C ALA A 48 19.31 -54.85 15.44
N GLN A 49 19.62 -55.79 14.55
CA GLN A 49 19.02 -55.86 13.23
C GLN A 49 17.52 -56.18 13.29
N ALA A 50 17.10 -57.07 14.19
CA ALA A 50 15.69 -57.36 14.44
C ALA A 50 14.93 -56.13 14.95
N ARG A 51 15.51 -55.35 15.88
CA ARG A 51 14.91 -54.09 16.37
C ARG A 51 14.75 -53.06 15.26
N ILE A 52 15.76 -52.89 14.41
CA ILE A 52 15.72 -51.95 13.27
C ILE A 52 14.63 -52.38 12.28
N ASN A 53 14.57 -53.67 11.92
CA ASN A 53 13.57 -54.18 11.00
C ASN A 53 12.14 -54.05 11.56
N ALA A 54 11.93 -54.35 12.84
CA ALA A 54 10.65 -54.15 13.50
C ALA A 54 10.22 -52.68 13.46
N ARG A 55 11.15 -51.75 13.72
CA ARG A 55 10.87 -50.32 13.65
C ARG A 55 10.58 -49.85 12.22
N LEU A 56 11.30 -50.37 11.23
CA LEU A 56 11.04 -50.12 9.81
C LEU A 56 9.66 -50.63 9.38
N GLN A 57 9.26 -51.84 9.82
CA GLN A 57 7.94 -52.39 9.55
C GLN A 57 6.84 -51.53 10.17
N GLN A 58 7.02 -51.04 11.41
CA GLN A 58 6.10 -50.09 12.04
C GLN A 58 5.95 -48.81 11.22
N TYR A 59 7.06 -48.21 10.74
CA TYR A 59 6.98 -47.01 9.90
C TYR A 59 6.31 -47.28 8.56
N ARG A 60 6.57 -48.44 7.93
CA ARG A 60 5.90 -48.84 6.68
C ARG A 60 4.40 -49.00 6.88
N ALA A 61 3.98 -49.73 7.93
CA ALA A 61 2.58 -49.91 8.28
C ALA A 61 1.89 -48.57 8.58
N LYS A 62 2.56 -47.68 9.33
CA LYS A 62 2.05 -46.32 9.60
C LYS A 62 1.91 -45.49 8.33
N ALA A 63 2.87 -45.57 7.42
CA ALA A 63 2.82 -44.85 6.14
C ALA A 63 1.72 -45.40 5.23
N GLU A 64 1.48 -46.71 5.24
CA GLU A 64 0.40 -47.34 4.50
C GLU A 64 -0.98 -46.98 5.06
N LEU A 65 -1.15 -47.04 6.39
CA LEU A 65 -2.34 -46.56 7.05
C LEU A 65 -2.58 -45.07 6.74
N ALA A 66 -1.54 -44.24 6.84
CA ALA A 66 -1.64 -42.83 6.48
C ALA A 66 -1.85 -42.57 4.98
N ARG A 67 -1.70 -43.57 4.10
CA ARG A 67 -2.13 -43.47 2.70
C ARG A 67 -3.58 -43.88 2.53
N SER A 68 -4.04 -44.93 3.22
CA SER A 68 -5.42 -45.43 3.13
C SER A 68 -6.43 -44.55 3.88
N THR A 69 -6.02 -43.89 4.98
CA THR A 69 -6.89 -43.01 5.77
C THR A 69 -6.82 -41.54 5.35
N ARG A 70 -6.06 -41.21 4.29
CA ARG A 70 -6.08 -39.86 3.73
C ARG A 70 -7.50 -39.56 3.27
N PRO A 71 -8.15 -38.51 3.81
CA PRO A 71 -9.43 -38.09 3.27
C PRO A 71 -9.21 -37.78 1.80
N GLN A 72 -10.13 -38.26 0.96
CA GLN A 72 -10.11 -37.88 -0.46
C GLN A 72 -10.13 -36.36 -0.52
N ALA A 73 -9.12 -35.79 -1.18
CA ALA A 73 -9.07 -34.35 -1.37
C ALA A 73 -10.40 -33.95 -2.02
N TRP A 74 -11.07 -32.95 -1.46
CA TRP A 74 -12.29 -32.47 -2.07
C TRP A 74 -11.95 -31.97 -3.47
N VAL A 75 -12.50 -32.64 -4.49
CA VAL A 75 -12.35 -32.25 -5.89
C VAL A 75 -13.71 -31.73 -6.36
N PRO A 76 -13.78 -30.52 -6.96
CA PRO A 76 -14.99 -30.04 -7.61
C PRO A 76 -15.55 -31.11 -8.58
N ARG A 77 -16.82 -31.46 -8.41
CA ARG A 77 -17.50 -32.47 -9.27
C ARG A 77 -17.70 -31.98 -10.70
N GLU A 78 -17.73 -30.67 -10.88
CA GLU A 78 -17.82 -30.02 -12.18
C GLU A 78 -16.45 -29.48 -12.60
N LYS A 79 -16.15 -29.54 -13.89
CA LYS A 79 -14.93 -28.97 -14.46
C LYS A 79 -15.00 -27.44 -14.37
N LEU A 80 -14.51 -26.87 -13.28
CA LEU A 80 -14.33 -25.44 -13.17
C LEU A 80 -13.15 -24.99 -14.03
N PRO A 81 -13.28 -23.89 -14.79
CA PRO A 81 -12.15 -23.33 -15.52
C PRO A 81 -11.06 -22.94 -14.52
N ARG A 82 -9.85 -23.48 -14.73
CA ARG A 82 -8.70 -23.17 -13.89
C ARG A 82 -8.37 -21.68 -14.02
N PRO A 83 -8.27 -20.91 -12.92
CA PRO A 83 -7.94 -19.50 -13.00
C PRO A 83 -6.59 -19.35 -13.72
N LEU A 84 -6.50 -18.42 -14.67
CA LEU A 84 -5.30 -18.21 -15.50
C LEU A 84 -4.04 -17.95 -14.66
N THR A 85 -4.23 -17.33 -13.49
CA THR A 85 -3.20 -17.04 -12.48
C THR A 85 -2.58 -18.29 -11.84
N SER A 86 -3.24 -19.44 -11.90
CA SER A 86 -2.65 -20.69 -11.39
C SER A 86 -1.83 -21.42 -12.46
N SER A 87 -2.00 -21.08 -13.73
CA SER A 87 -1.28 -21.71 -14.84
C SER A 87 0.01 -20.96 -15.15
N ALA A 88 1.14 -21.49 -14.69
CA ALA A 88 2.46 -20.93 -14.94
C ALA A 88 2.72 -20.71 -16.44
N SER A 89 2.25 -21.61 -17.30
CA SER A 89 2.36 -21.46 -18.76
C SER A 89 1.48 -20.35 -19.32
N ALA A 90 0.29 -20.11 -18.74
CA ALA A 90 -0.57 -19.01 -19.15
C ALA A 90 0.01 -17.66 -18.69
N ILE A 91 0.50 -17.59 -17.44
CA ILE A 91 1.17 -16.41 -16.89
C ILE A 91 2.35 -16.00 -17.75
N ARG A 92 3.28 -16.92 -18.07
CA ARG A 92 4.44 -16.61 -18.93
C ARG A 92 4.04 -16.07 -20.30
N LYS A 93 2.99 -16.63 -20.91
CA LYS A 93 2.48 -16.15 -22.21
C LYS A 93 1.84 -14.77 -22.10
N LEU A 94 1.13 -14.49 -21.00
CA LEU A 94 0.52 -13.19 -20.74
C LEU A 94 1.57 -12.13 -20.42
N MET A 95 2.60 -12.46 -19.63
CA MET A 95 3.75 -11.58 -19.39
C MET A 95 4.47 -11.26 -20.69
N ARG A 96 4.77 -12.28 -21.51
CA ARG A 96 5.38 -12.06 -22.83
C ARG A 96 4.50 -11.20 -23.74
N LYS A 97 3.17 -11.36 -23.67
CA LYS A 97 2.23 -10.51 -24.41
C LYS A 97 2.26 -9.07 -23.89
N ALA A 98 2.32 -8.86 -22.58
CA ALA A 98 2.41 -7.54 -21.96
C ALA A 98 3.70 -6.81 -22.39
N GLU A 99 4.83 -7.51 -22.37
CA GLU A 99 6.11 -7.01 -22.90
C GLU A 99 5.99 -6.55 -24.36
N LEU A 100 5.37 -7.38 -25.22
CA LEU A 100 5.16 -7.03 -26.64
C LEU A 100 4.20 -5.86 -26.84
N MET A 101 3.32 -5.59 -25.88
CA MET A 101 2.42 -4.42 -25.88
C MET A 101 3.06 -3.17 -25.24
N GLY A 102 4.33 -3.25 -24.82
CA GLY A 102 5.04 -2.14 -24.17
C GLY A 102 4.63 -1.90 -22.72
N ILE A 103 3.94 -2.85 -22.09
CA ILE A 103 3.57 -2.78 -20.67
C ILE A 103 4.76 -3.31 -19.87
N SER A 104 5.37 -2.44 -19.05
CA SER A 104 6.49 -2.84 -18.19
C SER A 104 6.01 -3.83 -17.12
N THR A 105 6.49 -5.07 -17.19
CA THR A 105 6.19 -6.14 -16.22
C THR A 105 7.02 -6.03 -14.94
N ASP A 106 7.96 -5.09 -14.89
CA ASP A 106 8.96 -4.95 -13.82
C ASP A 106 8.44 -4.10 -12.64
N ILE A 107 7.21 -3.58 -12.75
CA ILE A 107 6.60 -2.66 -11.77
C ILE A 107 6.02 -3.42 -10.56
N PHE A 108 5.83 -4.73 -10.65
CA PHE A 108 5.50 -5.53 -9.47
C PHE A 108 6.80 -6.05 -8.85
N PRO A 109 7.23 -5.57 -7.68
CA PRO A 109 8.22 -6.28 -6.90
C PRO A 109 7.59 -7.64 -6.57
N VAL A 110 8.00 -8.68 -7.30
CA VAL A 110 7.89 -10.03 -6.77
C VAL A 110 8.87 -10.03 -5.61
N ASP A 111 8.35 -10.03 -4.39
CA ASP A 111 9.11 -10.31 -3.18
C ASP A 111 9.76 -11.69 -3.33
N ASN A 112 10.94 -11.71 -3.94
CA ASN A 112 11.79 -12.89 -4.12
C ASN A 112 12.42 -13.33 -2.78
N SER A 113 12.13 -12.63 -1.68
CA SER A 113 12.52 -13.01 -0.31
C SER A 113 12.02 -14.42 0.04
N ASP A 114 10.84 -14.80 -0.44
CA ASP A 114 10.28 -16.14 -0.20
C ASP A 114 10.80 -17.21 -1.16
N THR A 115 11.36 -16.83 -2.31
CA THR A 115 11.82 -17.80 -3.32
C THR A 115 13.24 -18.32 -3.03
N SER A 116 14.09 -17.50 -2.39
CA SER A 116 15.43 -17.92 -1.96
C SER A 116 15.44 -18.80 -0.70
N SER A 117 14.39 -18.73 0.13
CA SER A 117 14.27 -19.54 1.35
C SER A 117 13.64 -20.93 1.10
N SER A 118 13.19 -21.21 -0.13
CA SER A 118 12.43 -22.41 -0.51
C SER A 118 13.21 -23.37 -1.42
N VAL A 119 14.54 -23.46 -1.27
CA VAL A 119 15.36 -24.49 -1.95
C VAL A 119 15.61 -25.72 -1.08
N ASP A 120 15.36 -25.64 0.24
CA ASP A 120 15.52 -26.78 1.13
C ASP A 120 14.18 -27.13 1.78
N GLY A 121 13.62 -28.28 1.40
CA GLY A 121 12.31 -28.80 1.82
C GLY A 121 12.17 -29.12 3.32
N ARG A 122 12.99 -28.51 4.18
CA ARG A 122 12.83 -28.50 5.63
C ARG A 122 12.41 -27.10 6.05
N ARG A 123 11.10 -26.89 6.19
CA ARG A 123 10.57 -25.79 7.02
C ARG A 123 11.05 -26.01 8.46
N LYS A 124 12.29 -25.61 8.76
CA LYS A 124 12.73 -25.44 10.14
C LYS A 124 11.84 -24.33 10.69
N HIS A 125 11.06 -24.64 11.70
CA HIS A 125 10.30 -23.67 12.47
C HIS A 125 11.28 -22.64 13.02
N LYS A 126 11.49 -21.54 12.29
CA LYS A 126 12.25 -20.39 12.77
C LYS A 126 11.38 -19.72 13.82
N GLN A 127 11.93 -19.46 15.00
CA GLN A 127 11.18 -18.71 16.01
C GLN A 127 10.91 -17.31 15.45
N PRO A 128 9.66 -16.79 15.55
CA PRO A 128 9.26 -15.54 14.93
C PRO A 128 10.18 -14.36 15.27
N ALA A 129 10.72 -14.34 16.50
CA ALA A 129 11.57 -13.29 17.05
C ALA A 129 12.96 -13.14 16.39
N LEU A 130 13.40 -14.10 15.56
CA LEU A 130 14.70 -14.07 14.89
C LEU A 130 14.59 -14.02 13.36
N THR A 131 13.42 -13.62 12.87
CA THR A 131 13.18 -13.42 11.43
C THR A 131 13.63 -12.01 11.03
N ALA A 132 14.13 -11.84 9.81
CA ALA A 132 14.50 -10.52 9.29
C ALA A 132 13.32 -9.52 9.40
N ASP A 133 12.09 -9.98 9.18
CA ASP A 133 10.88 -9.17 9.32
C ASP A 133 10.66 -8.64 10.73
N PHE A 134 11.01 -9.43 11.75
CA PHE A 134 10.93 -9.00 13.15
C PHE A 134 11.95 -7.90 13.43
N VAL A 135 13.19 -8.07 12.98
CA VAL A 135 14.25 -7.05 13.14
C VAL A 135 13.86 -5.76 12.41
N ASN A 136 13.38 -5.86 11.18
CA ASN A 136 12.96 -4.72 10.38
C ASN A 136 11.77 -3.98 11.00
N TYR A 137 10.76 -4.70 11.49
CA TYR A 137 9.60 -4.10 12.16
C TYR A 137 10.02 -3.22 13.35
N TYR A 138 10.90 -3.73 14.23
CA TYR A 138 11.35 -2.97 15.39
C TYR A 138 12.31 -1.84 15.01
N PHE A 139 13.15 -2.03 13.99
CA PHE A 139 14.02 -0.97 13.48
C PHE A 139 13.20 0.19 12.90
N GLU A 140 12.24 -0.10 12.00
CA GLU A 140 11.33 0.91 11.44
C GLU A 140 10.48 1.58 12.51
N ARG A 141 9.96 0.81 13.46
CA ARG A 141 9.20 1.36 14.59
C ARG A 141 10.04 2.33 15.42
N ASN A 142 11.29 1.97 15.72
CA ASN A 142 12.19 2.84 16.48
C ASN A 142 12.51 4.12 15.71
N MET A 143 12.78 4.03 14.40
CA MET A 143 12.97 5.20 13.54
C MET A 143 11.73 6.10 13.52
N ARG A 144 10.54 5.51 13.37
CA ARG A 144 9.28 6.26 13.40
C ARG A 144 9.04 6.93 14.76
N MET A 145 9.38 6.25 15.86
CA MET A 145 9.25 6.84 17.20
C MET A 145 10.18 8.04 17.38
N ILE A 146 11.43 7.96 16.91
CA ILE A 146 12.39 9.06 16.96
C ILE A 146 11.85 10.26 16.17
N GLN A 147 11.41 10.04 14.93
CA GLN A 147 10.83 11.10 14.09
C GLN A 147 9.60 11.76 14.73
N ILE A 148 8.71 10.98 15.35
CA ILE A 148 7.54 11.53 16.05
C ILE A 148 7.98 12.38 17.24
N GLN A 149 8.97 11.93 18.01
CA GLN A 149 9.49 12.69 19.15
C GLN A 149 10.15 14.01 18.72
N GLU A 150 10.93 13.99 17.64
CA GLU A 150 11.54 15.18 17.04
C GLU A 150 10.46 16.16 16.58
N ASN A 151 9.48 15.69 15.80
CA ASN A 151 8.36 16.51 15.35
C ASN A 151 7.56 17.10 16.52
N MET A 152 7.30 16.32 17.58
CA MET A 152 6.63 16.82 18.78
C MET A 152 7.44 17.92 19.48
N ALA A 153 8.76 17.78 19.57
CA ALA A 153 9.63 18.79 20.15
C ALA A 153 9.66 20.07 19.30
N GLU A 154 9.70 19.94 17.97
CA GLU A 154 9.62 21.06 17.05
C GLU A 154 8.28 21.81 17.15
N GLN A 155 7.16 21.09 17.15
CA GLN A 155 5.83 21.68 17.31
C GLN A 155 5.70 22.42 18.64
N LYS A 156 6.26 21.88 19.72
CA LYS A 156 6.31 22.56 21.01
C LYS A 156 7.12 23.86 20.95
N ASN A 157 8.30 23.83 20.34
CA ASN A 157 9.13 25.03 20.17
C ASN A 157 8.43 26.10 19.31
N ILE A 158 7.70 25.71 18.26
CA ILE A 158 6.92 26.63 17.43
C ILE A 158 5.78 27.24 18.24
N LYS A 159 5.05 26.42 19.00
CA LYS A 159 3.99 26.89 19.90
C LYS A 159 4.53 27.93 20.88
N ASP A 160 5.63 27.63 21.57
CA ASP A 160 6.23 28.55 22.55
C ASP A 160 6.66 29.88 21.89
N LYS A 161 7.15 29.85 20.65
CA LYS A 161 7.48 31.08 19.89
C LYS A 161 6.24 31.90 19.57
N LEU A 162 5.19 31.26 19.07
CA LEU A 162 3.93 31.93 18.72
C LEU A 162 3.24 32.51 19.96
N GLU A 163 3.25 31.80 21.09
CA GLU A 163 2.71 32.31 22.36
C GLU A 163 3.47 33.55 22.82
N ASN A 164 4.81 33.54 22.73
CA ASN A 164 5.62 34.72 23.06
C ASN A 164 5.37 35.91 22.12
N GLU A 165 5.19 35.66 20.82
CA GLU A 165 4.84 36.71 19.85
C GLU A 165 3.44 37.27 20.11
N GLN A 166 2.48 36.40 20.41
CA GLN A 166 1.13 36.79 20.78
C GLN A 166 1.12 37.66 22.04
N GLU A 167 1.88 37.29 23.08
CA GLU A 167 2.00 38.10 24.30
C GLU A 167 2.61 39.47 24.02
N LYS A 168 3.68 39.54 23.21
CA LYS A 168 4.29 40.81 22.80
C LYS A 168 3.29 41.70 22.05
N LEU A 169 2.58 41.14 21.07
CA LEU A 169 1.58 41.87 20.30
C LEU A 169 0.41 42.35 21.17
N HIS A 170 -0.05 41.55 22.13
CA HIS A 170 -1.06 41.98 23.09
C HIS A 170 -0.59 43.17 23.92
N VAL A 171 0.66 43.15 24.40
CA VAL A 171 1.24 44.28 25.15
C VAL A 171 1.34 45.53 24.28
N GLU A 172 1.80 45.42 23.04
CA GLU A 172 1.89 46.55 22.11
C GLU A 172 0.51 47.11 21.75
N TYR A 173 -0.46 46.23 21.49
CA TYR A 173 -1.84 46.63 21.22
C TYR A 173 -2.46 47.39 22.39
N ASN A 174 -2.27 46.90 23.62
CA ASN A 174 -2.78 47.57 24.82
C ASN A 174 -2.14 48.96 24.99
N LYS A 175 -0.82 49.09 24.80
CA LYS A 175 -0.15 50.40 24.83
C LYS A 175 -0.69 51.35 23.77
N LEU A 176 -0.96 50.85 22.56
CA LEU A 176 -1.51 51.67 21.49
C LEU A 176 -2.94 52.14 21.83
N CYS A 177 -3.75 51.26 22.43
CA CYS A 177 -5.09 51.61 22.92
C CYS A 177 -5.04 52.72 23.98
N GLU A 178 -4.15 52.62 24.97
CA GLU A 178 -3.92 53.66 25.97
C GLU A 178 -3.55 54.99 25.30
N SER A 179 -2.59 54.98 24.37
CA SER A 179 -2.17 56.20 23.64
C SER A 179 -3.30 56.83 22.82
N LEU A 180 -4.18 56.00 22.25
CA LEU A 180 -5.32 56.44 21.47
C LEU A 180 -6.39 57.08 22.35
N GLU A 181 -6.66 56.50 23.53
CA GLU A 181 -7.58 57.07 24.52
C GLU A 181 -7.07 58.42 25.04
N GLU A 182 -5.76 58.55 25.31
CA GLU A 182 -5.14 59.84 25.66
C GLU A 182 -5.33 60.89 24.57
N LEU A 183 -5.06 60.55 23.30
CA LEU A 183 -5.26 61.46 22.17
C LEU A 183 -6.72 61.84 21.97
N GLN A 184 -7.66 60.90 22.15
CA GLN A 184 -9.09 61.18 22.08
C GLN A 184 -9.53 62.13 23.19
N ASN A 185 -9.02 61.96 24.41
CA ASN A 185 -9.29 62.84 25.54
C ASN A 185 -8.75 64.26 25.28
N LEU A 186 -7.52 64.38 24.78
CA LEU A 186 -6.93 65.67 24.38
C LEU A 186 -7.73 66.36 23.28
N ASN A 187 -8.14 65.61 22.24
CA ASN A 187 -8.98 66.13 21.16
C ASN A 187 -10.36 66.56 21.66
N GLY A 188 -10.95 65.81 22.61
CA GLY A 188 -12.18 66.19 23.31
C GLY A 188 -12.04 67.53 24.03
N LYS A 189 -10.95 67.73 24.78
CA LYS A 189 -10.64 69.00 25.45
C LYS A 189 -10.46 70.15 24.45
N LEU A 190 -9.70 69.92 23.37
CA LEU A 190 -9.50 70.89 22.29
C LEU A 190 -10.81 71.30 21.61
N ARG A 191 -11.73 70.36 21.36
CA ARG A 191 -13.05 70.66 20.80
C ARG A 191 -13.89 71.54 21.72
N ILE A 192 -13.82 71.35 23.03
CA ILE A 192 -14.51 72.21 24.00
C ILE A 192 -13.91 73.62 23.97
N VAL A 193 -12.58 73.74 23.95
CA VAL A 193 -11.90 75.04 23.86
C VAL A 193 -12.25 75.76 22.56
N GLU A 194 -12.23 75.06 21.43
CA GLU A 194 -12.65 75.63 20.13
C GLU A 194 -14.13 76.03 20.13
N PHE A 195 -15.01 75.24 20.77
CA PHE A 195 -16.42 75.60 20.93
C PHE A 195 -16.57 76.89 21.73
N VAL A 196 -15.89 77.01 22.88
CA VAL A 196 -15.90 78.23 23.71
C VAL A 196 -15.31 79.42 22.96
N ARG A 197 -14.20 79.23 22.22
CA ARG A 197 -13.61 80.28 21.39
C ARG A 197 -14.58 80.76 20.30
N ARG A 198 -15.30 79.83 19.66
CA ARG A 198 -16.31 80.12 18.63
C ARG A 198 -17.53 80.85 19.20
N THR A 199 -18.00 80.48 20.39
CA THR A 199 -19.11 81.18 21.05
C THR A 199 -18.69 82.57 21.53
N MET A 200 -17.49 82.72 22.10
CA MET A 200 -16.94 84.01 22.52
C MET A 200 -16.76 84.98 21.33
N THR A 201 -16.20 84.50 20.22
CA THR A 201 -16.10 85.32 18.99
C THR A 201 -17.47 85.68 18.42
N SER A 202 -18.44 84.76 18.45
CA SER A 202 -19.81 85.05 18.05
C SER A 202 -20.46 86.11 18.94
N ILE A 203 -20.35 86.00 20.27
CA ILE A 203 -20.90 86.97 21.22
C ILE A 203 -20.26 88.35 21.02
N SER A 204 -18.93 88.40 20.89
CA SER A 204 -18.19 89.63 20.61
C SER A 204 -18.65 90.30 19.31
N PHE A 205 -18.90 89.53 18.25
CA PHE A 205 -19.44 90.05 16.99
C PHE A 205 -20.81 90.72 17.21
N TYR A 206 -21.74 90.06 17.89
CA TYR A 206 -23.09 90.61 18.13
C TYR A 206 -23.11 91.81 19.10
N CYS A 207 -22.16 91.92 20.02
CA CYS A 207 -22.09 93.04 20.97
C CYS A 207 -21.37 94.29 20.42
N VAL A 208 -20.47 94.13 19.44
CA VAL A 208 -19.65 95.24 18.91
C VAL A 208 -20.21 95.81 17.60
N THR A 209 -21.06 95.08 16.87
CA THR A 209 -21.72 95.63 15.68
C THR A 209 -22.95 96.47 16.05
N PRO A 210 -23.05 97.75 15.62
CA PRO A 210 -24.25 98.54 15.80
C PRO A 210 -25.44 97.92 15.05
N VAL A 211 -26.63 98.01 15.64
CA VAL A 211 -27.89 97.36 15.23
C VAL A 211 -28.27 97.65 13.75
N SER A 212 -27.75 98.73 13.17
CA SER A 212 -27.94 99.10 11.76
C SER A 212 -27.20 98.23 10.74
N CYS A 213 -26.18 97.44 11.13
CA CYS A 213 -25.40 96.59 10.20
C CYS A 213 -25.83 95.11 10.22
N ILE A 214 -26.63 94.68 11.21
CA ILE A 214 -27.02 93.28 11.42
C ILE A 214 -27.95 92.77 10.31
N THR A 215 -28.74 93.66 9.70
CA THR A 215 -29.67 93.34 8.61
C THR A 215 -28.99 93.00 7.28
N ILE A 216 -27.73 93.40 7.07
CA ILE A 216 -27.01 93.15 5.80
C ILE A 216 -26.20 91.84 5.87
N LEU A 217 -25.67 91.47 7.04
CA LEU A 217 -24.82 90.27 7.21
C LEU A 217 -25.58 88.98 7.50
N GLY A 218 -26.83 89.06 8.00
CA GLY A 218 -27.69 87.89 8.21
C GLY A 218 -28.05 87.11 6.93
N ALA A 219 -27.88 87.72 5.76
CA ALA A 219 -28.11 87.09 4.46
C ALA A 219 -26.92 86.24 3.96
N LEU A 220 -25.70 86.41 4.50
CA LEU A 220 -24.50 85.78 3.94
C LEU A 220 -23.97 84.57 4.74
N ILE A 221 -24.44 84.33 5.96
CA ILE A 221 -23.97 83.22 6.81
C ILE A 221 -25.05 82.14 6.91
N ARG A 222 -25.34 81.49 5.78
CA ARG A 222 -25.88 80.12 5.76
C ARG A 222 -24.68 79.18 5.85
N PRO A 223 -24.52 78.34 6.89
CA PRO A 223 -23.55 77.27 6.81
C PRO A 223 -24.12 76.22 5.85
N LEU A 224 -23.40 75.99 4.76
CA LEU A 224 -23.51 74.84 3.88
C LEU A 224 -23.61 73.55 4.71
N GLN A 225 -24.80 72.97 4.71
CA GLN A 225 -25.06 71.62 5.19
C GLN A 225 -24.55 70.64 4.13
N GLY A 226 -23.23 70.45 4.11
CA GLY A 226 -22.53 69.52 3.22
C GLY A 226 -22.06 68.28 3.98
N CYS A 227 -22.61 67.14 3.58
CA CYS A 227 -22.07 65.77 3.64
C CYS A 227 -21.27 65.34 4.89
N ARG A 228 -21.85 64.42 5.67
CA ARG A 228 -21.05 63.42 6.38
C ARG A 228 -21.74 62.06 6.32
N GLU A 229 -21.28 61.24 5.38
CA GLU A 229 -21.56 59.81 5.34
C GLU A 229 -21.02 59.15 6.61
N ARG A 230 -21.80 58.18 7.13
CA ARG A 230 -21.43 57.34 8.26
C ARG A 230 -20.48 56.23 7.78
N PRO A 231 -19.32 56.00 8.39
CA PRO A 231 -18.70 54.68 8.34
C PRO A 231 -19.50 53.75 9.25
N LYS A 232 -20.13 52.73 8.65
CA LYS A 232 -20.68 51.59 9.38
C LYS A 232 -19.52 50.77 9.92
N THR A 233 -19.56 50.54 11.22
CA THR A 233 -18.77 49.58 11.97
C THR A 233 -18.98 48.17 11.40
N VAL A 234 -17.90 47.46 11.11
CA VAL A 234 -17.91 46.03 10.81
C VAL A 234 -17.87 45.29 12.15
N THR A 235 -19.01 44.74 12.54
CA THR A 235 -19.15 43.76 13.62
C THR A 235 -19.20 42.37 12.98
N GLU A 236 -18.17 41.58 13.27
CA GLU A 236 -18.21 40.15 13.60
C GLU A 236 -19.39 39.31 13.07
N CYS A 237 -19.08 38.34 12.21
CA CYS A 237 -19.91 37.18 11.91
C CYS A 237 -19.00 35.96 11.79
N ASP A 238 -18.87 35.22 12.90
CA ASP A 238 -18.57 33.80 12.90
C ASP A 238 -19.71 33.05 12.23
N GLN A 239 -19.44 32.27 11.17
CA GLN A 239 -20.19 31.04 10.96
C GLN A 239 -19.38 30.06 10.08
N ALA A 240 -19.05 28.93 10.71
CA ALA A 240 -18.66 27.71 10.06
C ALA A 240 -19.70 27.28 9.01
N GLY A 241 -19.22 26.81 7.86
CA GLY A 241 -20.05 26.31 6.77
C GLY A 241 -19.21 25.45 5.83
N SER A 242 -19.10 24.18 6.21
CA SER A 242 -18.70 23.07 5.33
C SER A 242 -19.46 23.16 4.00
N SER A 243 -18.75 23.05 2.88
CA SER A 243 -19.35 22.66 1.61
C SER A 243 -18.44 21.64 0.94
N ASP A 244 -18.99 20.43 0.84
CA ASP A 244 -18.52 19.31 0.04
C ASP A 244 -18.42 19.73 -1.42
N MET A 245 -17.29 19.38 -2.05
CA MET A 245 -17.13 19.48 -3.50
C MET A 245 -17.21 18.07 -4.07
N GLU A 246 -18.44 17.69 -4.36
CA GLU A 246 -18.83 16.58 -5.23
C GLU A 246 -18.39 16.93 -6.67
N ALA A 247 -17.51 16.12 -7.25
CA ALA A 247 -17.08 16.24 -8.64
C ALA A 247 -17.25 14.88 -9.32
N ASP A 248 -18.46 14.62 -9.78
CA ASP A 248 -18.74 13.66 -10.85
C ASP A 248 -18.71 14.39 -12.20
N MET A 249 -18.07 13.75 -13.20
CA MET A 249 -18.47 13.64 -14.61
C MET A 249 -17.27 13.57 -15.56
N ALA A 250 -17.01 12.39 -16.13
CA ALA A 250 -16.98 12.18 -17.59
C ALA A 250 -16.69 10.70 -17.92
N MET A 251 -17.74 9.96 -18.30
CA MET A 251 -17.65 8.69 -19.01
C MET A 251 -17.76 8.97 -20.51
N GLU A 252 -16.68 8.77 -21.26
CA GLU A 252 -16.75 8.73 -22.73
C GLU A 252 -17.23 7.36 -23.19
N THR A 253 -18.19 7.38 -24.11
CA THR A 253 -18.78 6.20 -24.76
C THR A 253 -18.57 6.29 -26.28
N LEU A 254 -18.28 5.10 -26.86
CA LEU A 254 -18.46 4.66 -28.27
C LEU A 254 -17.37 5.02 -29.33
N PRO A 255 -17.24 4.27 -30.46
CA PRO A 255 -18.11 3.21 -30.99
C PRO A 255 -17.43 1.89 -31.46
N ASP A 256 -18.35 0.97 -31.75
CA ASP A 256 -18.28 -0.35 -32.37
C ASP A 256 -17.67 -0.40 -33.79
N GLY A 257 -17.21 -1.60 -34.21
CA GLY A 257 -17.21 -1.99 -35.62
C GLY A 257 -15.85 -2.31 -36.28
N THR A 258 -15.36 -3.55 -36.13
CA THR A 258 -14.69 -4.22 -37.27
C THR A 258 -14.96 -5.72 -37.27
N LYS A 259 -15.94 -6.13 -38.08
CA LYS A 259 -16.25 -7.52 -38.40
C LYS A 259 -15.06 -8.16 -39.13
N ARG A 260 -14.35 -9.11 -38.50
CA ARG A 260 -13.47 -10.05 -39.20
C ARG A 260 -14.14 -11.41 -39.35
N SER A 261 -14.11 -11.88 -40.59
CA SER A 261 -14.71 -13.12 -41.13
C SER A 261 -14.49 -14.36 -40.25
N ARG A 262 -15.60 -15.02 -39.90
CA ARG A 262 -15.65 -16.31 -39.21
C ARG A 262 -15.23 -17.41 -40.19
N ARG A 263 -13.97 -17.84 -40.15
CA ARG A 263 -13.58 -19.12 -40.76
C ARG A 263 -14.26 -20.24 -39.97
N GLN A 264 -15.03 -21.09 -40.66
CA GLN A 264 -15.62 -22.29 -40.06
C GLN A 264 -14.49 -23.23 -39.62
N ILE A 265 -14.36 -23.42 -38.31
CA ILE A 265 -13.47 -24.42 -37.73
C ILE A 265 -14.20 -25.76 -37.84
N LYS A 266 -13.61 -26.71 -38.57
CA LYS A 266 -14.15 -28.06 -38.73
C LYS A 266 -14.09 -28.78 -37.37
N GLU A 267 -15.23 -29.26 -36.90
CA GLU A 267 -15.31 -29.97 -35.62
C GLU A 267 -14.45 -31.24 -35.66
N PRO A 268 -13.71 -31.55 -34.58
CA PRO A 268 -12.96 -32.80 -34.49
C PRO A 268 -13.91 -34.00 -34.39
N VAL A 269 -13.56 -35.07 -35.10
CA VAL A 269 -14.32 -36.33 -35.15
C VAL A 269 -14.52 -36.86 -33.73
N LYS A 270 -15.79 -37.05 -33.35
CA LYS A 270 -16.17 -37.64 -32.06
C LYS A 270 -15.59 -39.05 -31.97
N PHE A 271 -14.83 -39.30 -30.91
CA PHE A 271 -14.29 -40.61 -30.57
C PHE A 271 -15.47 -41.55 -30.29
N VAL A 272 -15.72 -42.51 -31.17
CA VAL A 272 -16.67 -43.61 -30.91
C VAL A 272 -15.90 -44.65 -30.09
N PRO A 273 -16.34 -45.00 -28.87
CA PRO A 273 -15.71 -46.07 -28.11
C PRO A 273 -15.84 -47.41 -28.85
N GLN A 274 -14.73 -48.12 -29.00
CA GLN A 274 -14.70 -49.49 -29.50
C GLN A 274 -15.32 -50.43 -28.46
N ASP A 275 -16.18 -51.34 -28.90
CA ASP A 275 -16.82 -52.35 -28.06
C ASP A 275 -15.78 -53.29 -27.43
N VAL A 276 -15.82 -53.39 -26.11
CA VAL A 276 -14.99 -54.30 -25.30
C VAL A 276 -15.59 -55.71 -25.39
N PRO A 277 -14.80 -56.78 -25.64
CA PRO A 277 -15.34 -58.14 -25.68
C PRO A 277 -15.83 -58.60 -24.30
N PRO A 278 -16.92 -59.38 -24.21
CA PRO A 278 -17.44 -59.84 -22.93
C PRO A 278 -16.53 -60.90 -22.28
N GLU A 279 -16.32 -60.77 -20.97
CA GLU A 279 -15.59 -61.72 -20.13
C GLU A 279 -16.27 -63.11 -20.08
N PRO A 280 -15.49 -64.21 -19.96
CA PRO A 280 -16.04 -65.55 -19.87
C PRO A 280 -16.77 -65.81 -18.55
N LYS A 281 -17.98 -66.37 -18.66
CA LYS A 281 -18.87 -66.75 -17.55
C LYS A 281 -18.20 -67.77 -16.61
N LYS A 282 -18.22 -67.49 -15.30
CA LYS A 282 -17.83 -68.42 -14.24
C LYS A 282 -18.79 -69.62 -14.20
N ILE A 283 -18.22 -70.82 -14.19
CA ILE A 283 -18.92 -72.10 -14.01
C ILE A 283 -19.29 -72.24 -12.52
N PRO A 284 -20.52 -72.65 -12.15
CA PRO A 284 -20.85 -72.93 -10.75
C PRO A 284 -20.31 -74.30 -10.36
N ILE A 285 -19.49 -74.33 -9.31
CA ILE A 285 -19.07 -75.56 -8.64
C ILE A 285 -20.29 -76.12 -7.90
N ARG A 286 -20.72 -77.33 -8.28
CA ARG A 286 -21.79 -78.09 -7.62
C ARG A 286 -21.17 -78.85 -6.44
N ASN A 287 -21.72 -78.64 -5.26
CA ASN A 287 -21.34 -79.36 -4.04
C ASN A 287 -21.66 -80.86 -4.17
N THR A 288 -20.66 -81.69 -3.94
CA THR A 288 -20.74 -83.04 -3.34
C THR A 288 -19.42 -83.31 -2.64
#